data_AF-A0A4C2E1B9-F1
#
_entry.id   AF-A0A4C2E1B9-F1
#
_cell.length_a   1.000
_cell.length_b   1.000
_cell.length_c   1.000
_cell.angle_alpha   90.00
_cell.angle_beta   90.00
_cell.angle_gamma   90.00
#
_symmetry.space_group_name_H-M   'P 1'
#
loop_
_entity.id
_entity.type
_entity.pdbx_description
1 polymer ?
#
loop_
_entity_poly.entity_id
_entity_poly.type
_entity_poly.pdbx_seq_one_letter_code
_entity_poly.pdbx_strand_id
1 'polypeptide(L)'
;MNEDWIICLAVIKFRNPQLWDNLQGFVRPSVQLQFGDNINSIVPQELAYLKLNRSLLMHLESVYQYQNDKSLRGNIDIQKTFADDVPDSDVLKWFWPNYKVLATIVSLKNCNVILRLFQCFQTFLISYSCFHCRQPNFLIDVMICKFLKSEIVNIKERPPKSAAKFVPLGSTFHASFQPNRMCTLHFDTVRRILELQSQMEQNSFIYTTFNKICLVLESVVHVLLAHRDSGEVRHIMASAVNLAYKNRYLGRSRDMSHKYANELFAALKKGVGSKQEKTDLLRVIIVELLGLIDKVYWPLRHPSPTEPQTHRLDVQATILVTGDLDLIAKFRLSNWPGWSLDLERNGN
;
A
#
# COMPACT_ATOMS: atom_id res chain seq x y z
N MET A 1 -12.64 -13.07 -34.76
CA MET A 1 -12.03 -14.38 -35.05
C MET A 1 -12.40 -15.47 -34.05
N ASN A 2 -12.65 -15.19 -32.75
CA ASN A 2 -13.02 -16.23 -31.77
C ASN A 2 -14.53 -16.57 -31.68
N GLU A 3 -15.42 -15.65 -32.07
CA GLU A 3 -16.88 -15.85 -31.91
C GLU A 3 -17.45 -16.89 -32.89
N ASP A 4 -16.95 -16.90 -34.13
CA ASP A 4 -17.39 -17.87 -35.15
C ASP A 4 -17.03 -19.31 -34.76
N TRP A 5 -15.88 -19.53 -34.11
CA TRP A 5 -15.47 -20.84 -33.60
C TRP A 5 -16.36 -21.31 -32.45
N ILE A 6 -16.77 -20.41 -31.57
CA ILE A 6 -17.69 -20.73 -30.46
C ILE A 6 -19.05 -21.16 -31.01
N ILE A 7 -19.55 -20.44 -32.02
CA ILE A 7 -20.83 -20.77 -32.68
C ILE A 7 -20.73 -22.10 -33.43
N CYS A 8 -19.66 -22.32 -34.21
CA CYS A 8 -19.44 -23.58 -34.92
C CYS A 8 -19.34 -24.79 -33.96
N LEU A 9 -18.61 -24.66 -32.86
CA LEU A 9 -18.47 -25.73 -31.86
C LEU A 9 -19.78 -26.00 -31.12
N ALA A 10 -20.57 -24.96 -30.82
CA ALA A 10 -21.90 -25.13 -30.25
C ALA A 10 -22.85 -25.87 -31.21
N VAL A 11 -22.83 -25.53 -32.51
CA VAL A 11 -23.66 -26.21 -33.52
C VAL A 11 -23.27 -27.69 -33.66
N ILE A 12 -21.97 -28.01 -33.66
CA ILE A 12 -21.48 -29.40 -33.71
C ILE A 12 -21.93 -30.18 -32.47
N LYS A 13 -21.79 -29.60 -31.27
CA LYS A 13 -22.22 -30.21 -30.00
C LYS A 13 -23.70 -30.59 -30.00
N PHE A 14 -24.56 -29.73 -30.54
CA PHE A 14 -26.01 -29.94 -30.48
C PHE A 14 -26.57 -30.77 -31.65
N ARG A 15 -25.95 -30.73 -32.83
CA ARG A 15 -26.47 -31.41 -34.02
C ARG A 15 -25.78 -32.72 -34.37
N ASN A 16 -24.55 -32.95 -33.89
CA ASN A 16 -23.83 -34.19 -34.18
C ASN A 16 -23.00 -34.64 -32.96
N PRO A 17 -23.67 -35.21 -31.93
CA PRO A 17 -23.05 -35.56 -30.64
C PRO A 17 -21.87 -36.52 -30.78
N GLN A 18 -21.93 -37.46 -31.73
CA GLN A 18 -20.84 -38.41 -31.98
C GLN A 18 -19.58 -37.73 -32.51
N LEU A 19 -19.72 -36.69 -33.35
CA LEU A 19 -18.59 -35.92 -33.83
C LEU A 19 -17.97 -35.06 -32.71
N TRP A 20 -18.82 -34.56 -31.80
CA TRP A 20 -18.39 -33.83 -30.61
C TRP A 20 -17.57 -34.73 -29.66
N ASP A 21 -18.02 -35.96 -29.42
CA ASP A 21 -17.30 -36.93 -28.58
C ASP A 21 -15.94 -37.32 -29.18
N ASN A 22 -15.88 -37.45 -30.51
CA ASN A 22 -14.62 -37.69 -31.22
C ASN A 22 -13.67 -36.49 -31.13
N LEU A 23 -14.18 -35.25 -31.21
CA LEU A 23 -13.38 -34.03 -31.01
C LEU A 23 -12.82 -33.94 -29.58
N GLN A 24 -13.60 -34.35 -28.57
CA GLN A 24 -13.11 -34.44 -27.18
C GLN A 24 -11.96 -35.45 -27.01
N GLY A 25 -11.89 -36.49 -27.86
CA GLY A 25 -10.78 -37.45 -27.87
C GLY A 25 -9.47 -36.91 -28.46
N PHE A 26 -9.53 -35.91 -29.35
CA PHE A 26 -8.35 -35.28 -29.97
C PHE A 26 -7.86 -34.04 -29.21
N VAL A 27 -8.73 -33.38 -28.45
CA VAL A 27 -8.30 -32.41 -27.46
C VAL A 27 -7.58 -33.22 -26.38
N ARG A 28 -6.24 -33.07 -26.30
CA ARG A 28 -5.41 -33.60 -25.20
C ARG A 28 -6.22 -33.56 -23.91
N PRO A 29 -6.14 -34.61 -23.04
CA PRO A 29 -6.94 -34.68 -21.84
C PRO A 29 -6.85 -33.31 -21.21
N SER A 30 -8.02 -32.70 -21.01
CA SER A 30 -8.15 -31.44 -20.30
C SER A 30 -7.06 -31.46 -19.26
N VAL A 31 -6.19 -30.44 -19.28
CA VAL A 31 -5.37 -30.20 -18.10
C VAL A 31 -6.38 -30.26 -16.98
N GLN A 32 -6.36 -31.37 -16.23
CA GLN A 32 -7.09 -31.46 -15.00
C GLN A 32 -6.31 -30.45 -14.19
N LEU A 33 -6.75 -29.19 -14.29
CA LEU A 33 -6.57 -28.22 -13.24
C LEU A 33 -7.10 -29.00 -12.06
N GLN A 34 -6.19 -29.60 -11.29
CA GLN A 34 -6.48 -29.97 -9.93
C GLN A 34 -7.03 -28.67 -9.37
N PHE A 35 -8.36 -28.57 -9.28
CA PHE A 35 -9.00 -27.45 -8.63
C PHE A 35 -8.52 -27.57 -7.20
N GLY A 36 -7.41 -26.89 -6.90
CA GLY A 36 -6.94 -26.75 -5.55
C GLY A 36 -8.08 -26.16 -4.74
N ASP A 37 -8.26 -26.67 -3.53
CA ASP A 37 -9.14 -26.19 -2.47
C ASP A 37 -9.76 -24.81 -2.77
N ASN A 38 -11.06 -24.73 -3.09
CA ASN A 38 -11.78 -23.46 -3.40
C ASN A 38 -11.52 -22.37 -2.35
N ILE A 39 -11.55 -21.08 -2.69
CA ILE A 39 -11.37 -19.97 -1.75
C ILE A 39 -12.27 -20.06 -0.51
N ASN A 40 -13.48 -20.63 -0.65
CA ASN A 40 -14.38 -20.88 0.47
C ASN A 40 -13.77 -21.79 1.54
N SER A 41 -12.88 -22.71 1.17
CA SER A 41 -12.17 -23.60 2.09
C SER A 41 -11.17 -22.87 3.00
N ILE A 42 -10.68 -21.70 2.57
CA ILE A 42 -9.71 -20.90 3.31
C ILE A 42 -10.36 -19.72 4.05
N VAL A 43 -11.68 -19.53 3.96
CA VAL A 43 -12.40 -18.54 4.78
C VAL A 43 -12.70 -19.17 6.14
N PRO A 44 -11.97 -18.82 7.22
CA PRO A 44 -12.24 -19.37 8.54
C PRO A 44 -13.62 -18.96 9.03
N GLN A 45 -14.29 -19.82 9.79
CA GLN A 45 -15.61 -19.53 10.35
C GLN A 45 -15.61 -18.26 11.22
N GLU A 46 -14.47 -17.96 11.85
CA GLU A 46 -14.27 -16.76 12.65
C GLU A 46 -14.45 -15.48 11.83
N LEU A 47 -14.27 -15.53 10.50
CA LEU A 47 -14.45 -14.42 9.57
C LEU A 47 -15.86 -14.33 8.98
N ALA A 48 -16.84 -15.10 9.46
CA ALA A 48 -18.22 -15.09 8.93
C ALA A 48 -18.92 -13.72 8.97
N TYR A 49 -18.42 -12.76 9.77
CA TYR A 49 -18.93 -11.40 9.83
C TYR A 49 -18.40 -10.50 8.69
N LEU A 50 -17.34 -10.91 7.98
CA LEU A 50 -16.86 -10.17 6.82
C LEU A 50 -17.96 -10.16 5.76
N LYS A 51 -18.16 -9.02 5.10
CA LYS A 51 -19.17 -8.88 4.05
C LYS A 51 -18.66 -9.51 2.74
N LEU A 52 -18.32 -10.79 2.78
CA LEU A 52 -17.86 -11.58 1.64
C LEU A 52 -19.09 -12.09 0.89
N ASN A 53 -19.58 -11.28 -0.05
CA ASN A 53 -20.65 -11.71 -0.93
C ASN A 53 -20.11 -12.66 -2.02
N ARG A 54 -21.00 -13.43 -2.66
CA ARG A 54 -20.63 -14.41 -3.69
C ARG A 54 -19.84 -13.78 -4.84
N SER A 55 -20.21 -12.57 -5.29
CA SER A 55 -19.50 -11.87 -6.36
C SER A 55 -18.05 -11.61 -6.00
N LEU A 56 -17.80 -11.07 -4.81
CA LEU A 56 -16.45 -10.81 -4.30
C LEU A 56 -15.63 -12.10 -4.21
N LEU A 57 -16.22 -13.19 -3.70
CA LEU A 57 -15.52 -14.47 -3.58
C LEU A 57 -15.16 -15.06 -4.94
N MET A 58 -16.01 -14.89 -5.96
CA MET A 58 -15.68 -15.31 -7.34
C MET A 58 -14.47 -14.57 -7.91
N HIS A 59 -14.35 -13.25 -7.67
CA HIS A 59 -13.18 -12.49 -8.14
C HIS A 59 -11.91 -12.91 -7.40
N LEU A 60 -12.00 -13.14 -6.09
CA LEU A 60 -10.87 -13.59 -5.30
C LEU A 60 -10.47 -15.04 -5.58
N GLU A 61 -11.38 -15.90 -6.05
CA GLU A 61 -11.07 -17.27 -6.47
C GLU A 61 -9.99 -17.27 -7.56
N SER A 62 -10.15 -16.44 -8.59
CA SER A 62 -9.16 -16.32 -9.67
C SER A 62 -7.79 -15.90 -9.15
N VAL A 63 -7.77 -14.97 -8.19
CA VAL A 63 -6.54 -14.52 -7.52
C VAL A 63 -5.91 -15.65 -6.68
N TYR A 64 -6.74 -16.40 -5.97
CA TYR A 64 -6.30 -17.50 -5.13
C TYR A 64 -5.67 -18.62 -5.96
N GLN A 65 -6.30 -19.02 -7.06
CA GLN A 65 -5.75 -20.01 -7.98
C GLN A 65 -4.42 -19.53 -8.59
N TYR A 66 -4.34 -18.25 -8.97
CA TYR A 66 -3.10 -17.63 -9.45
C TYR A 66 -1.95 -17.70 -8.42
N GLN A 67 -2.24 -17.52 -7.14
CA GLN A 67 -1.22 -17.58 -6.09
C GLN A 67 -0.71 -19.00 -5.81
N ASN A 68 -1.61 -19.98 -5.93
CA ASN A 68 -1.31 -21.39 -5.70
C ASN A 68 -0.59 -22.06 -6.88
N ASP A 69 -0.93 -21.67 -8.10
CA ASP A 69 -0.27 -22.19 -9.29
C ASP A 69 1.06 -21.46 -9.53
N LYS A 70 2.16 -22.15 -9.23
CA LYS A 70 3.52 -21.61 -9.43
C LYS A 70 3.80 -21.26 -10.89
N SER A 71 3.14 -21.90 -11.86
CA SER A 71 3.34 -21.63 -13.29
C SER A 71 2.77 -20.29 -13.74
N LEU A 72 1.79 -19.75 -13.01
CA LEU A 72 1.15 -18.47 -13.33
C LEU A 72 1.86 -17.27 -12.69
N ARG A 73 2.70 -17.51 -11.68
CA ARG A 73 3.37 -16.44 -10.92
C ARG A 73 4.19 -15.54 -11.81
N GLY A 74 3.97 -14.23 -11.68
CA GLY A 74 4.66 -13.20 -12.46
C GLY A 74 4.02 -12.90 -13.82
N ASN A 75 2.99 -13.66 -14.25
CA ASN A 75 2.25 -13.31 -15.46
C ASN A 75 1.38 -12.06 -15.22
N ILE A 76 1.84 -10.93 -15.73
CA ILE A 76 1.19 -9.62 -15.59
C ILE A 76 -0.15 -9.58 -16.34
N ASP A 77 -0.26 -10.27 -17.47
CA ASP A 77 -1.49 -10.25 -18.28
C ASP A 77 -2.65 -10.94 -17.56
N ILE A 78 -2.38 -11.99 -16.78
CA ILE A 78 -3.38 -12.58 -15.88
C ILE A 78 -3.67 -11.61 -14.72
N GLN A 79 -2.66 -10.97 -14.13
CA GLN A 79 -2.90 -10.01 -13.06
C GLN A 79 -3.80 -8.85 -13.48
N LYS A 80 -3.69 -8.41 -14.74
CA LYS A 80 -4.55 -7.35 -15.30
C LYS A 80 -6.04 -7.69 -15.18
N THR A 81 -6.44 -8.95 -15.31
CA THR A 81 -7.85 -9.32 -15.40
C THR A 81 -8.57 -9.42 -14.05
N PHE A 82 -7.84 -9.40 -12.93
CA PHE A 82 -8.44 -9.69 -11.62
C PHE A 82 -9.51 -8.70 -11.17
N ALA A 83 -9.42 -7.45 -11.61
CA ALA A 83 -10.41 -6.41 -11.31
C ALA A 83 -11.22 -5.98 -12.54
N ASP A 84 -11.21 -6.79 -13.62
CA ASP A 84 -12.09 -6.59 -14.77
C ASP A 84 -13.55 -6.57 -14.29
N ASP A 85 -14.33 -5.65 -14.87
CA ASP A 85 -15.76 -5.46 -14.57
C ASP A 85 -16.10 -5.14 -13.10
N VAL A 86 -15.11 -4.84 -12.25
CA VAL A 86 -15.36 -4.41 -10.86
C VAL A 86 -15.42 -2.88 -10.78
N PRO A 87 -16.58 -2.28 -10.41
CA PRO A 87 -16.68 -0.84 -10.26
C PRO A 87 -15.85 -0.31 -9.08
N ASP A 88 -15.30 0.91 -9.21
CA ASP A 88 -14.62 1.63 -8.12
C ASP A 88 -15.44 1.63 -6.81
N SER A 89 -16.77 1.77 -6.93
CA SER A 89 -17.68 1.78 -5.78
C SER A 89 -17.67 0.46 -5.03
N ASP A 90 -17.58 -0.68 -5.72
CA ASP A 90 -17.50 -2.00 -5.11
C ASP A 90 -16.13 -2.26 -4.49
N VAL A 91 -15.06 -1.75 -5.10
CA VAL A 91 -13.73 -1.79 -4.48
C VAL A 91 -13.72 -1.02 -3.16
N LEU A 92 -14.26 0.19 -3.15
CA LEU A 92 -14.32 1.03 -1.95
C LEU A 92 -15.30 0.51 -0.88
N LYS A 93 -16.37 -0.18 -1.29
CA LYS A 93 -17.42 -0.69 -0.39
C LYS A 93 -17.12 -2.07 0.17
N TRP A 94 -16.45 -2.93 -0.60
CA TRP A 94 -16.28 -4.35 -0.25
C TRP A 94 -14.81 -4.76 -0.16
N PHE A 95 -14.00 -4.52 -1.18
CA PHE A 95 -12.62 -5.01 -1.21
C PHE A 95 -11.72 -4.28 -0.21
N TRP A 96 -11.75 -2.95 -0.24
CA TRP A 96 -10.93 -2.11 0.63
C TRP A 96 -11.26 -2.29 2.12
N PRO A 97 -12.53 -2.27 2.57
CA PRO A 97 -12.83 -2.50 3.99
C PRO A 97 -12.43 -3.88 4.48
N ASN A 98 -12.67 -4.95 3.70
CA ASN A 98 -12.28 -6.31 4.08
C ASN A 98 -10.74 -6.45 4.13
N TYR A 99 -10.02 -5.88 3.15
CA TYR A 99 -8.55 -5.81 3.17
C TYR A 99 -8.01 -5.21 4.47
N LYS A 100 -8.54 -4.06 4.90
CA LYS A 100 -8.08 -3.38 6.13
C LYS A 100 -8.35 -4.21 7.40
N VAL A 101 -9.51 -4.86 7.47
CA VAL A 101 -9.84 -5.75 8.58
C VAL A 101 -8.88 -6.93 8.61
N LEU A 102 -8.61 -7.57 7.47
CA LEU A 102 -7.66 -8.67 7.36
C LEU A 102 -6.24 -8.23 7.73
N ALA A 103 -5.78 -7.07 7.25
CA ALA A 103 -4.48 -6.50 7.63
C ALA A 103 -4.36 -6.32 9.15
N THR A 104 -5.43 -5.81 9.78
CA THR A 104 -5.49 -5.64 11.24
C THR A 104 -5.43 -6.99 11.97
N ILE A 105 -6.13 -8.00 11.47
CA ILE A 105 -6.12 -9.33 12.09
C ILE A 105 -4.75 -9.98 11.96
N VAL A 106 -4.12 -9.89 10.77
CA VAL A 106 -2.77 -10.41 10.53
C VAL A 106 -1.73 -9.68 11.38
N SER A 107 -1.92 -8.38 11.68
CA SER A 107 -1.02 -7.66 12.57
C SER A 107 -1.17 -8.07 14.05
N LEU A 108 -2.37 -8.45 14.48
CA LEU A 108 -2.64 -8.96 15.83
C LEU A 108 -2.14 -10.41 16.04
N LYS A 109 -2.34 -11.28 15.04
CA LYS A 109 -2.01 -12.71 15.15
C LYS A 109 -1.48 -13.25 13.84
N ASN A 110 -0.39 -14.01 13.90
CA ASN A 110 0.08 -14.76 12.74
C ASN A 110 -0.79 -16.00 12.54
N CYS A 111 -1.60 -16.00 11.49
CA CYS A 111 -2.43 -17.14 11.08
C CYS A 111 -2.27 -17.35 9.58
N ASN A 112 -1.69 -18.49 9.18
CA ASN A 112 -1.34 -18.76 7.78
C ASN A 112 -2.55 -18.71 6.85
N VAL A 113 -3.71 -19.19 7.29
CA VAL A 113 -4.94 -19.19 6.49
C VAL A 113 -5.43 -17.76 6.23
N ILE A 114 -5.49 -16.94 7.28
CA ILE A 114 -5.90 -15.52 7.17
C ILE A 114 -4.87 -14.73 6.37
N LEU A 115 -3.58 -15.05 6.50
CA LEU A 115 -2.51 -14.45 5.71
C LEU A 115 -2.69 -14.74 4.22
N ARG A 116 -3.05 -15.96 3.82
CA ARG A 116 -3.35 -16.30 2.42
C ARG A 116 -4.54 -15.51 1.89
N LEU A 117 -5.63 -15.45 2.65
CA LEU A 117 -6.79 -14.65 2.26
C LEU A 117 -6.44 -13.17 2.13
N PHE A 118 -5.67 -12.63 3.08
CA PHE A 118 -5.14 -11.26 3.02
C PHE A 118 -4.31 -11.03 1.76
N GLN A 119 -3.43 -11.97 1.39
CA GLN A 119 -2.63 -11.89 0.18
C GLN A 119 -3.49 -11.91 -1.10
N CYS A 120 -4.61 -12.62 -1.11
CA CYS A 120 -5.58 -12.56 -2.21
C CYS A 120 -6.13 -11.14 -2.38
N PHE A 121 -6.58 -10.51 -1.27
CA PHE A 121 -7.02 -9.11 -1.30
C PHE A 121 -5.90 -8.15 -1.71
N GLN A 122 -4.65 -8.37 -1.25
CA GLN A 122 -3.50 -7.57 -1.67
C GLN A 122 -3.31 -7.63 -3.17
N THR A 123 -3.29 -8.84 -3.75
CA THR A 123 -3.04 -9.04 -5.18
C THR A 123 -4.17 -8.45 -6.03
N PHE A 124 -5.42 -8.60 -5.59
CA PHE A 124 -6.56 -7.93 -6.20
C PHE A 124 -6.39 -6.40 -6.18
N LEU A 125 -6.06 -5.80 -5.03
CA LEU A 125 -5.91 -4.36 -4.90
C LEU A 125 -4.71 -3.82 -5.69
N ILE A 126 -3.63 -4.60 -5.81
CA ILE A 126 -2.48 -4.26 -6.68
C ILE A 126 -2.96 -4.19 -8.14
N SER A 127 -3.63 -5.24 -8.63
CA SER A 127 -4.21 -5.27 -9.97
C SER A 127 -5.14 -4.08 -10.22
N TYR A 128 -6.13 -3.87 -9.35
CA TYR A 128 -7.06 -2.76 -9.45
C TYR A 128 -6.32 -1.41 -9.51
N SER A 129 -5.36 -1.18 -8.63
CA SER A 129 -4.64 0.10 -8.56
C SER A 129 -3.78 0.36 -9.80
N CYS A 130 -3.19 -0.67 -10.40
CA CYS A 130 -2.31 -0.53 -11.54
C CYS A 130 -3.05 -0.43 -12.89
N PHE A 131 -4.18 -1.13 -13.04
CA PHE A 131 -4.80 -1.33 -14.36
C PHE A 131 -6.20 -0.71 -14.49
N HIS A 132 -6.95 -0.59 -13.39
CA HIS A 132 -8.38 -0.26 -13.43
C HIS A 132 -8.76 1.03 -12.72
N CYS A 133 -7.96 1.43 -11.73
CA CYS A 133 -8.25 2.58 -10.90
C CYS A 133 -8.19 3.88 -11.71
N ARG A 134 -9.36 4.52 -11.90
CA ARG A 134 -9.49 5.78 -12.63
C ARG A 134 -9.18 7.01 -11.77
N GLN A 135 -9.01 6.83 -10.46
CA GLN A 135 -8.79 7.92 -9.51
C GLN A 135 -7.29 8.31 -9.47
N PRO A 136 -6.90 9.51 -9.91
CA PRO A 136 -5.50 9.90 -10.12
C PRO A 136 -4.67 10.01 -8.81
N ASN A 137 -5.32 10.00 -7.66
CA ASN A 137 -4.69 10.11 -6.34
C ASN A 137 -5.04 8.94 -5.41
N PHE A 138 -5.61 7.84 -5.90
CA PHE A 138 -6.03 6.74 -5.04
C PHE A 138 -4.88 6.21 -4.17
N LEU A 139 -3.70 5.99 -4.76
CA LEU A 139 -2.53 5.50 -4.05
C LEU A 139 -2.11 6.47 -2.92
N ILE A 140 -2.09 7.77 -3.19
CA ILE A 140 -1.65 8.76 -2.19
C ILE A 140 -2.75 9.04 -1.17
N ASP A 141 -3.91 9.52 -1.62
CA ASP A 141 -4.96 10.00 -0.73
C ASP A 141 -5.65 8.85 0.02
N VAL A 142 -5.86 7.69 -0.63
CA VAL A 142 -6.57 6.54 -0.02
C VAL A 142 -5.61 5.53 0.58
N MET A 143 -4.68 4.99 -0.20
CA MET A 143 -3.80 3.94 0.29
C MET A 143 -2.80 4.47 1.32
N ILE A 144 -2.21 5.65 1.15
CA ILE A 144 -1.24 6.18 2.13
C ILE A 144 -1.92 7.08 3.17
N CYS A 145 -2.47 8.23 2.79
CA CYS A 145 -2.90 9.25 3.75
C CYS A 145 -4.09 8.82 4.60
N LYS A 146 -5.15 8.29 3.97
CA LYS A 146 -6.32 7.79 4.69
C LYS A 146 -5.97 6.58 5.56
N PHE A 147 -5.07 5.70 5.12
CA PHE A 147 -4.56 4.60 5.95
C PHE A 147 -3.86 5.12 7.22
N LEU A 148 -2.88 6.01 7.07
CA LEU A 148 -2.16 6.59 8.21
C LEU A 148 -3.12 7.26 9.20
N LYS A 149 -4.05 8.07 8.68
CA LYS A 149 -5.01 8.80 9.51
C LYS A 149 -6.01 7.88 10.21
N SER A 150 -6.68 7.01 9.45
CA SER A 150 -7.84 6.26 9.92
C SER A 150 -7.47 4.92 10.56
N GLU A 151 -6.42 4.26 10.08
CA GLU A 151 -6.09 2.88 10.43
C GLU A 151 -4.84 2.77 11.31
N ILE A 152 -4.03 3.83 11.41
CA ILE A 152 -2.86 3.86 12.29
C ILE A 152 -3.07 4.83 13.45
N VAL A 153 -3.37 6.11 13.15
CA VAL A 153 -3.54 7.12 14.20
C VAL A 153 -4.84 6.93 14.99
N ASN A 154 -5.97 6.81 14.29
CA ASN A 154 -7.28 6.75 14.96
C ASN A 154 -7.70 5.34 15.41
N ILE A 155 -6.90 4.31 15.13
CA ILE A 155 -7.30 2.92 15.44
C ILE A 155 -7.44 2.68 16.95
N LYS A 156 -6.71 3.44 17.78
CA LYS A 156 -6.86 3.37 19.25
C LYS A 156 -8.22 3.91 19.72
N GLU A 157 -8.80 4.91 19.05
CA GLU A 157 -10.14 5.39 19.42
C GLU A 157 -11.24 4.41 19.01
N ARG A 158 -11.07 3.78 17.85
CA ARG A 158 -12.12 2.99 17.19
C ARG A 158 -11.52 1.68 16.69
N PRO A 159 -11.16 0.75 17.60
CA PRO A 159 -10.69 -0.56 17.18
C PRO A 159 -11.79 -1.23 16.36
N PRO A 160 -11.46 -1.89 15.24
CA PRO A 160 -12.45 -2.57 14.44
C PRO A 160 -13.08 -3.69 15.27
N LYS A 161 -14.39 -3.58 15.55
CA LYS A 161 -15.14 -4.57 16.35
C LYS A 161 -14.96 -5.99 15.82
N SER A 162 -14.83 -6.12 14.50
CA SER A 162 -14.52 -7.37 13.80
C SER A 162 -13.21 -8.04 14.26
N ALA A 163 -12.20 -7.27 14.61
CA ALA A 163 -10.89 -7.80 15.02
C ALA A 163 -10.86 -8.26 16.49
N ALA A 164 -11.90 -7.99 17.29
CA ALA A 164 -11.92 -8.30 18.72
C ALA A 164 -11.69 -9.78 19.02
N LYS A 165 -12.21 -10.69 18.19
CA LYS A 165 -12.04 -12.16 18.33
C LYS A 165 -10.61 -12.64 18.10
N PHE A 166 -9.76 -11.80 17.52
CA PHE A 166 -8.37 -12.13 17.19
C PHE A 166 -7.36 -11.53 18.16
N VAL A 167 -7.83 -10.78 19.15
CA VAL A 167 -7.01 -10.30 20.26
C VAL A 167 -6.58 -11.50 21.11
N PRO A 168 -5.28 -11.65 21.43
CA PRO A 168 -4.79 -12.70 22.33
C PRO A 168 -5.53 -12.75 23.67
N LEU A 169 -5.76 -13.97 24.17
CA LEU A 169 -6.38 -14.20 25.47
C LEU A 169 -5.59 -13.46 26.58
N GLY A 170 -6.30 -12.77 27.45
CA GLY A 170 -5.70 -11.98 28.55
C GLY A 170 -5.07 -10.65 28.12
N SER A 171 -5.16 -10.27 26.84
CA SER A 171 -4.65 -9.00 26.33
C SER A 171 -5.76 -8.05 25.87
N THR A 172 -5.42 -6.78 25.69
CA THR A 172 -6.29 -5.79 25.04
C THR A 172 -5.89 -5.59 23.59
N PHE A 173 -6.81 -5.04 22.78
CA PHE A 173 -6.48 -4.66 21.40
C PHE A 173 -5.28 -3.71 21.36
N HIS A 174 -5.25 -2.69 22.21
CA HIS A 174 -4.19 -1.68 22.21
C HIS A 174 -2.82 -2.25 22.61
N ALA A 175 -2.79 -3.20 23.54
CA ALA A 175 -1.55 -3.87 23.94
C ALA A 175 -1.03 -4.84 22.86
N SER A 176 -1.94 -5.41 22.06
CA SER A 176 -1.59 -6.43 21.05
C SER A 176 -1.34 -5.84 19.66
N PHE A 177 -1.93 -4.68 19.37
CA PHE A 177 -1.82 -4.05 18.07
C PHE A 177 -0.42 -3.48 17.88
N GLN A 178 0.24 -3.90 16.80
CA GLN A 178 1.59 -3.50 16.42
C GLN A 178 1.54 -2.57 15.21
N PRO A 179 1.62 -1.23 15.40
CA PRO A 179 1.51 -0.27 14.31
C PRO A 179 2.57 -0.47 13.22
N ASN A 180 3.81 -0.80 13.63
CA ASN A 180 4.90 -1.11 12.71
C ASN A 180 4.54 -2.28 11.79
N ARG A 181 4.04 -3.39 12.35
CA ARG A 181 3.64 -4.57 11.56
C ARG A 181 2.50 -4.25 10.61
N MET A 182 1.50 -3.47 11.06
CA MET A 182 0.40 -3.03 10.21
C MET A 182 0.90 -2.17 9.04
N CYS A 183 1.77 -1.19 9.31
CA CYS A 183 2.39 -0.36 8.28
C CYS A 183 3.23 -1.19 7.31
N THR A 184 4.06 -2.12 7.81
CA THR A 184 4.89 -3.00 6.97
C THR A 184 4.03 -3.82 6.00
N LEU A 185 2.96 -4.44 6.49
CA LEU A 185 2.03 -5.21 5.65
C LEU A 185 1.37 -4.34 4.59
N HIS A 186 0.91 -3.14 4.98
CA HIS A 186 0.21 -2.24 4.08
C HIS A 186 1.14 -1.63 3.02
N PHE A 187 2.32 -1.16 3.43
CA PHE A 187 3.28 -0.56 2.53
C PHE A 187 3.99 -1.58 1.64
N ASP A 188 4.02 -2.88 1.98
CA ASP A 188 4.39 -3.90 0.99
C ASP A 188 3.42 -3.94 -0.20
N THR A 189 2.11 -3.74 0.04
CA THR A 189 1.12 -3.60 -1.04
C THR A 189 1.42 -2.37 -1.90
N VAL A 190 1.67 -1.21 -1.26
CA VAL A 190 2.01 0.04 -1.97
C VAL A 190 3.30 -0.10 -2.77
N ARG A 191 4.33 -0.74 -2.20
CA ARG A 191 5.59 -1.05 -2.87
C ARG A 191 5.35 -1.83 -4.16
N ARG A 192 4.56 -2.91 -4.09
CA ARG A 192 4.26 -3.74 -5.26
C ARG A 192 3.48 -2.98 -6.34
N ILE A 193 2.58 -2.06 -5.96
CA ILE A 193 1.90 -1.16 -6.90
C ILE A 193 2.92 -0.30 -7.65
N LEU A 194 3.83 0.35 -6.91
CA LEU A 194 4.87 1.21 -7.48
C LEU A 194 5.82 0.43 -8.39
N GLU A 195 6.25 -0.76 -7.98
CA GLU A 195 7.12 -1.63 -8.77
C GLU A 195 6.45 -2.05 -10.09
N LEU A 196 5.18 -2.47 -10.04
CA LEU A 196 4.45 -2.87 -11.23
C LEU A 196 4.21 -1.69 -12.17
N GLN A 197 3.86 -0.51 -11.64
CA GLN A 197 3.71 0.71 -12.46
C GLN A 197 5.03 1.17 -13.09
N SER A 198 6.14 0.98 -12.38
CA SER A 198 7.49 1.27 -12.90
C SER A 198 7.85 0.34 -14.06
N GLN A 199 7.45 -0.94 -14.01
CA GLN A 199 7.62 -1.90 -15.11
C GLN A 199 6.74 -1.60 -16.33
N MET A 200 5.64 -0.88 -16.16
CA MET A 200 4.74 -0.47 -17.25
C MET A 200 5.18 0.82 -17.97
N GLU A 201 6.41 1.30 -17.71
CA GLU A 201 6.99 2.51 -18.32
C GLU A 201 6.17 3.80 -18.09
N GLN A 202 5.35 3.84 -17.03
CA GLN A 202 4.57 5.03 -16.64
C GLN A 202 5.42 6.05 -15.87
N ASN A 203 6.52 6.51 -16.46
CA ASN A 203 7.57 7.26 -15.75
C ASN A 203 7.06 8.56 -15.10
N SER A 204 6.21 9.32 -15.78
CA SER A 204 5.61 10.57 -15.24
C SER A 204 4.73 10.33 -14.01
N PHE A 205 4.00 9.21 -14.01
CA PHE A 205 3.19 8.80 -12.87
C PHE A 205 4.08 8.47 -11.66
N ILE A 206 5.18 7.75 -11.89
CA ILE A 206 6.14 7.37 -10.84
C ILE A 206 6.77 8.63 -10.22
N TYR A 207 7.19 9.62 -11.00
CA TYR A 207 7.74 10.88 -10.48
C TYR A 207 6.71 11.64 -9.64
N THR A 208 5.50 11.80 -10.18
CA THR A 208 4.41 12.48 -9.48
C THR A 208 4.08 11.78 -8.15
N THR A 209 4.09 10.45 -8.16
CA THR A 209 3.77 9.63 -6.99
C THR A 209 4.88 9.70 -5.95
N PHE A 210 6.15 9.59 -6.35
CA PHE A 210 7.30 9.77 -5.46
C PHE A 210 7.27 11.15 -4.80
N ASN A 211 7.03 12.22 -5.56
CA ASN A 211 6.96 13.57 -5.01
C ASN A 211 5.86 13.70 -3.95
N LYS A 212 4.70 13.09 -4.20
CA LYS A 212 3.60 13.05 -3.23
C LYS A 212 3.95 12.21 -1.99
N ILE A 213 4.67 11.10 -2.14
CA ILE A 213 5.18 10.31 -1.00
C ILE A 213 6.15 11.17 -0.17
N CYS A 214 7.08 11.88 -0.81
CA CYS A 214 7.98 12.81 -0.14
C CYS A 214 7.23 13.91 0.59
N LEU A 215 6.20 14.50 -0.02
CA LEU A 215 5.35 15.51 0.62
C LEU A 215 4.60 14.97 1.85
N VAL A 216 4.10 13.73 1.78
CA VAL A 216 3.48 13.06 2.93
C VAL A 216 4.50 12.83 4.03
N LEU A 217 5.69 12.31 3.69
CA LEU A 217 6.78 12.09 4.63
C LEU A 217 7.20 13.40 5.31
N GLU A 218 7.44 14.46 4.53
CA GLU A 218 7.72 15.81 5.02
C GLU A 218 6.63 16.29 5.98
N SER A 219 5.36 16.11 5.62
CA SER A 219 4.21 16.49 6.45
C SER A 219 4.18 15.73 7.78
N VAL A 220 4.51 14.43 7.80
CA VAL A 220 4.55 13.64 9.03
C VAL A 220 5.70 14.11 9.93
N VAL A 221 6.87 14.39 9.37
CA VAL A 221 8.03 14.90 10.14
C VAL A 221 7.74 16.29 10.69
N HIS A 222 7.09 17.16 9.91
CA HIS A 222 6.64 18.46 10.38
C HIS A 222 5.66 18.34 11.56
N VAL A 223 4.70 17.41 11.48
CA VAL A 223 3.78 17.12 12.58
C VAL A 223 4.51 16.59 13.82
N LEU A 224 5.52 15.72 13.65
CA LEU A 224 6.39 15.25 14.73
C LEU A 224 7.10 16.41 15.43
N LEU A 225 7.69 17.34 14.67
CA LEU A 225 8.37 18.51 15.21
C LEU A 225 7.44 19.40 16.03
N ALA A 226 6.23 19.65 15.52
CA ALA A 226 5.23 20.45 16.23
C ALA A 226 4.66 19.73 17.46
N HIS A 227 4.69 18.40 17.49
CA HIS A 227 4.27 17.60 18.65
C HIS A 227 5.37 17.41 19.70
N ARG A 228 6.66 17.54 19.36
CA ARG A 228 7.75 17.57 20.35
C ARG A 228 7.66 18.84 21.21
N ASP A 229 8.25 18.82 22.42
CA ASP A 229 8.19 19.97 23.32
C ASP A 229 8.71 21.24 22.66
N SER A 230 7.86 22.27 22.66
CA SER A 230 8.12 23.54 21.98
C SER A 230 9.36 24.25 22.52
N GLY A 231 9.78 23.96 23.76
CA GLY A 231 11.01 24.49 24.36
C GLY A 231 12.29 23.91 23.74
N GLU A 232 12.35 22.60 23.51
CA GLU A 232 13.53 21.92 22.97
C GLU A 232 13.70 22.21 21.48
N VAL A 233 12.59 22.20 20.72
CA VAL A 233 12.60 22.57 19.31
C VAL A 233 12.95 24.05 19.14
N ARG A 234 12.42 24.96 19.99
CA ARG A 234 12.82 26.37 19.97
C ARG A 234 14.29 26.55 20.31
N HIS A 235 14.84 25.80 21.27
CA HIS A 235 16.26 25.86 21.60
C HIS A 235 17.14 25.36 20.44
N ILE A 236 16.76 24.26 19.78
CA ILE A 236 17.43 23.77 18.57
C ILE A 236 17.33 24.81 17.45
N MET A 237 16.18 25.45 17.25
CA MET A 237 15.99 26.52 16.25
C MET A 237 16.79 27.78 16.58
N ALA A 238 16.85 28.19 17.85
CA ALA A 238 17.47 29.43 18.31
C ALA A 238 19.00 29.36 18.47
N SER A 239 19.56 28.20 18.85
CA SER A 239 20.98 28.04 19.18
C SER A 239 21.93 27.97 17.98
N ALA A 240 21.41 27.83 16.76
CA ALA A 240 22.24 27.75 15.56
C ALA A 240 21.66 28.60 14.44
N VAL A 241 22.00 29.88 14.49
CA VAL A 241 21.80 30.87 13.43
C VAL A 241 22.66 30.45 12.22
N ASN A 242 22.11 30.47 11.00
CA ASN A 242 22.78 30.21 9.71
C ASN A 242 23.04 28.76 9.24
N LEU A 243 22.30 27.75 9.69
CA LEU A 243 22.38 26.42 9.06
C LEU A 243 21.47 26.32 7.83
N ALA A 244 22.04 25.97 6.67
CA ALA A 244 21.34 25.89 5.38
C ALA A 244 20.07 25.03 5.41
N TYR A 245 20.12 23.87 6.09
CA TYR A 245 18.95 22.98 6.21
C TYR A 245 17.82 23.60 7.04
N LYS A 246 18.13 24.43 8.06
CA LYS A 246 17.11 25.16 8.83
C LYS A 246 16.45 26.24 7.99
N ASN A 247 17.24 27.00 7.22
CA ASN A 247 16.71 28.03 6.34
C ASN A 247 15.78 27.41 5.28
N ARG A 248 16.19 26.28 4.70
CA ARG A 248 15.35 25.52 3.77
C ARG A 248 14.03 25.07 4.43
N TYR A 249 14.11 24.45 5.61
CA TYR A 249 12.92 24.03 6.35
C TYR A 249 12.00 25.21 6.68
N LEU A 250 12.54 26.33 7.18
CA LEU A 250 11.74 27.50 7.54
C LEU A 250 11.03 28.11 6.34
N GLY A 251 11.72 28.26 5.20
CA GLY A 251 11.09 28.68 3.95
C GLY A 251 10.00 27.70 3.53
N ARG A 252 10.34 26.41 3.48
CA ARG A 252 9.43 25.36 3.01
C ARG A 252 8.20 25.20 3.90
N SER A 253 8.34 25.35 5.22
CA SER A 253 7.23 25.27 6.18
C SER A 253 6.19 26.38 6.01
N ARG A 254 6.51 27.47 5.29
CA ARG A 254 5.56 28.55 4.95
C ARG A 254 4.86 28.29 3.61
N ASP A 255 5.55 27.63 2.69
CA ASP A 255 5.13 27.50 1.29
C ASP A 255 4.58 26.10 0.94
N MET A 256 4.75 25.10 1.82
CA MET A 256 4.28 23.74 1.57
C MET A 256 2.75 23.63 1.69
N SER A 257 2.16 22.71 0.93
CA SER A 257 0.76 22.36 1.14
C SER A 257 0.58 21.73 2.52
N HIS A 258 -0.18 22.38 3.39
CA HIS A 258 -0.49 21.87 4.72
C HIS A 258 -1.64 20.85 4.74
N LYS A 259 -2.15 20.39 3.59
CA LYS A 259 -3.29 19.45 3.50
C LYS A 259 -3.06 18.23 4.41
N TYR A 260 -1.97 17.49 4.18
CA TYR A 260 -1.70 16.24 4.89
C TYR A 260 -1.28 16.47 6.34
N ALA A 261 -0.50 17.53 6.60
CA ALA A 261 -0.14 17.92 7.97
C ALA A 261 -1.39 18.24 8.81
N ASN A 262 -2.29 19.08 8.28
CA ASN A 262 -3.54 19.46 8.97
C ASN A 262 -4.45 18.26 9.23
N GLU A 263 -4.60 17.37 8.24
CA GLU A 263 -5.37 16.15 8.39
C GLU A 263 -4.80 15.22 9.49
N LEU A 264 -3.47 15.10 9.56
CA LEU A 264 -2.79 14.29 10.56
C LEU A 264 -2.85 14.92 11.95
N PHE A 265 -2.63 16.23 12.08
CA PHE A 265 -2.83 16.97 13.33
C PHE A 265 -4.24 16.79 13.87
N ALA A 266 -5.25 16.93 13.00
CA ALA A 266 -6.65 16.76 13.39
C ALA A 266 -6.94 15.34 13.90
N ALA A 267 -6.31 14.32 13.31
CA ALA A 267 -6.43 12.94 13.77
C ALA A 267 -5.70 12.70 15.09
N LEU A 268 -4.45 13.16 15.23
CA LEU A 268 -3.71 13.06 16.50
C LEU A 268 -4.39 13.79 17.65
N LYS A 269 -5.04 14.93 17.38
CA LYS A 269 -5.79 15.68 18.40
C LYS A 269 -7.00 14.92 18.92
N LYS A 270 -7.68 14.18 18.05
CA LYS A 270 -8.78 13.27 18.43
C LYS A 270 -8.25 12.01 19.14
N GLY A 271 -7.08 11.55 18.71
CA GLY A 271 -6.44 10.32 19.14
C GLY A 271 -6.26 10.20 20.65
N VAL A 272 -6.55 9.02 21.18
CA VAL A 272 -6.28 8.64 22.57
C VAL A 272 -4.81 8.23 22.71
N GLY A 273 -4.14 8.76 23.73
CA GLY A 273 -2.75 8.46 24.05
C GLY A 273 -2.00 9.68 24.60
N SER A 274 -0.96 9.42 25.38
CA SER A 274 -0.03 10.42 25.85
C SER A 274 0.72 11.10 24.70
N LYS A 275 1.29 12.28 24.96
CA LYS A 275 2.13 13.01 24.00
C LYS A 275 3.31 12.16 23.51
N GLN A 276 3.91 11.38 24.41
CA GLN A 276 5.02 10.49 24.09
C GLN A 276 4.57 9.36 23.15
N GLU A 277 3.48 8.68 23.44
CA GLU A 277 2.95 7.63 22.56
C GLU A 277 2.63 8.15 21.15
N LYS A 278 2.11 9.38 21.03
CA LYS A 278 1.85 10.02 19.73
C LYS A 278 3.15 10.31 18.98
N THR A 279 4.18 10.76 19.70
CA THR A 279 5.52 11.00 19.16
C THR A 279 6.14 9.70 18.64
N ASP A 280 6.06 8.62 19.42
CA ASP A 280 6.60 7.31 19.05
C ASP A 280 5.85 6.73 17.85
N LEU A 281 4.52 6.87 17.81
CA LEU A 281 3.71 6.46 16.66
C LEU A 281 4.12 7.20 15.38
N LEU A 282 4.34 8.51 15.46
CA LEU A 282 4.80 9.31 14.31
C LEU A 282 6.19 8.85 13.84
N ARG A 283 7.10 8.53 14.76
CA ARG A 283 8.41 7.95 14.38
C ARG A 283 8.24 6.63 13.65
N VAL A 284 7.36 5.74 14.12
CA VAL A 284 7.05 4.48 13.42
C VAL A 284 6.55 4.76 12.01
N ILE A 285 5.63 5.71 11.84
CA ILE A 285 5.12 6.08 10.51
C ILE A 285 6.25 6.57 9.59
N ILE A 286 7.14 7.44 10.09
CA ILE A 286 8.28 7.97 9.34
C ILE A 286 9.21 6.84 8.91
N VAL A 287 9.57 5.95 9.84
CA VAL A 287 10.47 4.81 9.57
C VAL A 287 9.87 3.87 8.53
N GLU A 288 8.57 3.59 8.60
CA GLU A 288 7.89 2.71 7.66
C GLU A 288 7.71 3.35 6.27
N LEU A 289 7.50 4.67 6.18
CA LEU A 289 7.51 5.40 4.91
C LEU A 289 8.90 5.45 4.28
N LEU A 290 9.96 5.65 5.08
CA LEU A 290 11.34 5.52 4.61
C LEU A 290 11.64 4.07 4.17
N GLY A 291 11.10 3.08 4.88
CA GLY A 291 11.19 1.67 4.53
C GLY A 291 10.45 1.32 3.23
N LEU A 292 9.35 2.01 2.91
CA LEU A 292 8.70 1.91 1.61
C LEU A 292 9.65 2.38 0.51
N ILE A 293 10.23 3.58 0.64
CA ILE A 293 11.15 4.14 -0.36
C ILE A 293 12.37 3.23 -0.56
N ASP A 294 12.93 2.73 0.54
CA ASP A 294 14.10 1.87 0.57
C ASP A 294 13.89 0.52 -0.16
N LYS A 295 12.68 -0.05 -0.06
CA LYS A 295 12.38 -1.37 -0.62
C LYS A 295 11.89 -1.33 -2.06
N VAL A 296 11.45 -0.18 -2.58
CA VAL A 296 11.03 -0.07 -3.98
C VAL A 296 12.26 -0.25 -4.87
N TYR A 297 12.14 -1.14 -5.86
CA TYR A 297 13.13 -1.20 -6.94
C TYR A 297 13.00 0.04 -7.81
N TRP A 298 13.99 0.94 -7.74
CA TRP A 298 14.13 2.11 -8.61
C TRP A 298 15.05 1.75 -9.79
N PRO A 299 14.53 1.59 -11.02
CA PRO A 299 15.38 1.31 -12.18
C PRO A 299 16.49 2.37 -12.36
N LEU A 300 17.73 1.91 -12.56
CA LEU A 300 18.91 2.77 -12.77
C LEU A 300 18.81 3.65 -14.03
N ARG A 301 18.04 3.21 -15.02
CA ARG A 301 17.83 3.91 -16.30
C ARG A 301 16.41 4.48 -16.41
N HIS A 302 15.97 5.20 -15.37
CA HIS A 302 14.75 6.01 -15.48
C HIS A 302 15.07 7.29 -16.26
N PRO A 303 14.24 7.70 -17.25
CA PRO A 303 14.49 8.93 -18.01
C PRO A 303 14.50 10.12 -17.07
N SER A 304 15.58 10.91 -17.02
CA SER A 304 15.66 12.01 -16.07
C SER A 304 14.42 12.92 -16.17
N PRO A 305 13.81 13.29 -15.03
CA PRO A 305 12.67 14.19 -15.02
C PRO A 305 13.07 15.53 -15.64
N THR A 306 12.14 16.17 -16.34
CA THR A 306 12.37 17.46 -17.02
C THR A 306 12.61 18.61 -16.04
N GLU A 307 12.14 18.46 -14.80
CA GLU A 307 12.27 19.46 -13.74
C GLU A 307 13.15 18.95 -12.59
N PRO A 308 13.93 19.83 -11.94
CA PRO A 308 14.62 19.55 -10.68
C PRO A 308 13.72 18.93 -9.62
N GLN A 309 14.08 17.73 -9.14
CA GLN A 309 13.32 17.04 -8.10
C GLN A 309 13.85 17.39 -6.71
N THR A 310 13.30 18.45 -6.13
CA THR A 310 13.76 19.01 -4.85
C THR A 310 13.08 18.42 -3.60
N HIS A 311 11.99 17.66 -3.77
CA HIS A 311 11.19 17.12 -2.66
C HIS A 311 11.99 16.26 -1.68
N ARG A 312 12.98 15.48 -2.15
CA ARG A 312 13.87 14.72 -1.26
C ARG A 312 14.68 15.64 -0.34
N LEU A 313 15.17 16.77 -0.86
CA LEU A 313 15.94 17.75 -0.08
C LEU A 313 15.06 18.45 0.96
N ASP A 314 13.78 18.66 0.65
CA ASP A 314 12.81 19.20 1.61
C ASP A 314 12.57 18.23 2.78
N VAL A 315 12.40 16.94 2.47
CA VAL A 315 12.34 15.88 3.49
C VAL A 315 13.63 15.86 4.31
N GLN A 316 14.79 15.88 3.66
CA GLN A 316 16.10 15.87 4.33
C GLN A 316 16.24 17.03 5.31
N ALA A 317 15.93 18.25 4.86
CA ALA A 317 15.99 19.43 5.69
C ALA A 317 15.06 19.31 6.90
N THR A 318 13.84 18.83 6.69
CA THR A 318 12.83 18.64 7.74
C THR A 318 13.26 17.57 8.75
N ILE A 319 13.86 16.47 8.31
CA ILE A 319 14.40 15.41 9.20
C ILE A 319 15.61 15.93 9.98
N LEU A 320 16.54 16.67 9.36
CA LEU A 320 17.71 17.23 10.05
C LEU A 320 17.32 18.17 11.19
N VAL A 321 16.21 18.90 11.04
CA VAL A 321 15.67 19.77 12.09
C VAL A 321 15.21 18.98 13.33
N THR A 322 14.86 17.70 13.19
CA THR A 322 14.49 16.87 14.34
C THR A 322 15.64 16.61 15.31
N GLY A 323 16.90 16.68 14.85
CA GLY A 323 18.07 16.27 15.63
C GLY A 323 18.10 14.77 15.98
N ASP A 324 17.20 13.97 15.41
CA ASP A 324 17.07 12.54 15.70
C ASP A 324 18.07 11.76 14.82
N LEU A 325 19.18 11.34 15.42
CA LEU A 325 20.28 10.68 14.70
C LEU A 325 19.84 9.38 14.01
N ASP A 326 18.91 8.64 14.60
CA ASP A 326 18.41 7.38 14.04
C ASP A 326 17.57 7.65 12.78
N LEU A 327 16.68 8.64 12.82
CA LEU A 327 15.90 9.06 11.65
C LEU A 327 16.80 9.63 10.55
N ILE A 328 17.81 10.43 10.91
CA ILE A 328 18.78 10.99 9.97
C ILE A 328 19.57 9.86 9.29
N ALA A 329 20.07 8.90 10.07
CA ALA A 329 20.80 7.75 9.54
C ALA A 329 19.91 6.91 8.63
N LYS A 330 18.67 6.61 9.05
CA LYS A 330 17.71 5.84 8.25
C LYS A 330 17.39 6.53 6.92
N PHE A 331 17.15 7.85 6.93
CA PHE A 331 16.94 8.63 5.71
C PHE A 331 18.14 8.54 4.77
N ARG A 332 19.36 8.73 5.28
CA ARG A 332 20.58 8.70 4.45
C ARG A 332 20.85 7.34 3.83
N LEU A 333 20.52 6.27 4.54
CA LEU A 333 20.76 4.90 4.11
C LEU A 333 19.62 4.32 3.26
N SER A 334 18.48 5.01 3.13
CA SER A 334 17.41 4.58 2.24
C SER A 334 17.86 4.56 0.77
N ASN A 335 17.43 3.54 0.03
CA ASN A 335 17.63 3.44 -1.41
C ASN A 335 16.78 4.48 -2.17
N TRP A 336 17.32 5.68 -2.35
CA TRP A 336 16.67 6.76 -3.11
C TRP A 336 16.81 6.54 -4.63
N PRO A 337 15.80 6.91 -5.44
CA PRO A 337 15.96 6.87 -6.88
C PRO A 337 17.06 7.85 -7.34
N GLY A 338 17.91 7.42 -8.28
CA GLY A 338 19.08 8.19 -8.73
C GLY A 338 18.75 9.61 -9.19
N TRP A 339 17.65 9.79 -9.93
CA TRP A 339 17.19 11.10 -10.40
C TRP A 339 16.82 12.08 -9.28
N SER A 340 16.55 11.61 -8.06
CA SER A 340 16.31 12.46 -6.89
C SER A 340 17.61 12.91 -6.19
N LEU A 341 18.74 12.33 -6.60
CA LEU A 341 20.08 12.64 -6.12
C LEU A 341 20.84 13.57 -7.09
N ASP A 342 20.49 13.57 -8.38
CA ASP A 342 21.29 14.22 -9.43
C ASP A 342 21.41 15.75 -9.31
N LEU A 343 20.53 16.42 -8.56
CA LEU A 343 20.72 17.83 -8.20
C LEU A 343 21.94 18.07 -7.30
N GLU A 344 22.46 17.02 -6.64
CA GLU A 344 23.68 17.09 -5.83
C GLU A 344 24.96 17.08 -6.71
N ARG A 345 24.88 16.68 -7.99
CA ARG A 345 26.05 16.53 -8.86
C ARG A 345 26.35 17.74 -9.74
N ASN A 346 25.35 18.55 -10.07
CA ASN A 346 25.49 19.71 -10.97
C ASN A 346 25.69 21.04 -10.21
N GLY A 347 26.01 20.97 -8.92
CA GLY A 347 26.21 22.13 -8.04
C GLY A 347 27.65 22.39 -7.60
N ASN A 348 28.65 21.74 -8.23
CA ASN A 348 30.07 21.99 -8.01
C ASN A 348 30.73 22.57 -9.26
#